data_AF-A0A7J2IVW5-F1
#
_entry.id   AF-A0A7J2IVW5-F1
#
_cell.length_a   1.000
_cell.length_b   1.000
_cell.length_c   1.000
_cell.angle_alpha   90.00
_cell.angle_beta   90.00
_cell.angle_gamma   90.00
#
_symmetry.space_group_name_H-M   'P 1'
#
loop_
_entity.id
_entity.type
_entity.pdbx_description
1 polymer ?
#
loop_
_entity_poly.entity_id
_entity_poly.type
_entity_poly.pdbx_seq_one_letter_code
_entity_poly.pdbx_strand_id
1 'polypeptide(L)'
;MFVGSLKLSGMAMYLARDAIMVHGTLLVSANLSSLREVLYCKYEVANLLDLLGSGAELGELEARLASSLARAFGVELVEGGPRLIELSLASVLKGEVRAWAERK
;
A
#
# COMPACT_ATOMS: atom_id res chain seq x y z
N MET A 1 -1.63 9.85 5.06
CA MET A 1 -1.57 11.07 4.25
C MET A 1 -2.97 11.64 4.08
N PHE A 2 -3.10 12.96 4.10
CA PHE A 2 -4.37 13.68 3.98
C PHE A 2 -4.33 14.69 2.83
N VAL A 3 -5.48 14.96 2.23
CA VAL A 3 -5.75 16.15 1.41
C VAL A 3 -6.90 16.89 2.07
N GLY A 4 -6.63 18.09 2.61
CA GLY A 4 -7.57 18.75 3.51
C GLY A 4 -7.89 17.87 4.73
N SER A 5 -9.18 17.64 5.00
CA SER A 5 -9.65 16.77 6.09
C SER A 5 -9.79 15.30 5.70
N LEU A 6 -9.56 14.94 4.43
CA LEU A 6 -9.80 13.61 3.89
C LEU A 6 -8.52 12.77 3.93
N LYS A 7 -8.61 11.57 4.52
CA LYS A 7 -7.50 10.62 4.56
C LYS A 7 -7.51 9.76 3.30
N LEU A 8 -6.40 9.78 2.55
CA LEU A 8 -6.24 8.96 1.34
C LEU A 8 -5.36 7.74 1.60
N SER A 9 -4.48 7.80 2.61
CA SER A 9 -3.50 6.74 2.82
C SER A 9 -3.17 6.51 4.29
N GLY A 10 -3.00 5.23 4.64
CA GLY A 10 -2.38 4.77 5.88
C GLY A 10 -1.02 4.14 5.58
N MET A 11 -0.04 4.39 6.44
CA MET A 11 1.30 3.82 6.34
C MET A 11 1.68 3.17 7.66
N ALA A 12 2.47 2.12 7.58
CA ALA A 12 3.06 1.40 8.70
C ALA A 12 4.51 1.09 8.39
N MET A 13 5.30 0.86 9.44
CA MET A 13 6.72 0.61 9.34
C MET A 13 7.10 -0.57 10.23
N TYR A 14 8.00 -1.40 9.73
CA TYR A 14 8.70 -2.42 10.48
C TYR A 14 10.19 -2.15 10.43
N LEU A 15 10.85 -2.31 11.58
CA LEU A 15 12.29 -2.12 11.76
C LEU A 15 12.91 -3.46 12.14
N ALA A 16 13.90 -3.89 11.37
CA ALA A 16 14.80 -4.99 11.70
C ALA A 16 16.22 -4.43 11.93
N ARG A 17 17.13 -5.29 12.38
CA ARG A 17 18.53 -4.91 12.69
C ARG A 17 19.20 -4.15 11.54
N ASP A 18 19.03 -4.64 10.32
CA ASP A 18 19.72 -4.14 9.13
C ASP A 18 18.76 -3.77 7.99
N ALA A 19 17.45 -3.66 8.27
CA ALA A 19 16.45 -3.39 7.25
C ALA A 19 15.26 -2.59 7.80
N ILE A 20 14.69 -1.74 6.95
CA ILE A 20 13.46 -0.99 7.21
C ILE A 20 12.46 -1.36 6.13
N MET A 21 11.26 -1.77 6.53
CA MET A 21 10.13 -1.95 5.62
C MET A 21 9.08 -0.89 5.92
N VAL A 22 8.89 0.05 5.00
CA VAL A 22 7.76 0.99 5.03
C VAL A 22 6.74 0.49 4.02
N HIS A 23 5.51 0.26 4.47
CA HIS A 23 4.41 -0.13 3.60
C HIS A 23 3.18 0.70 3.89
N GLY A 24 2.28 0.78 2.93
CA GLY A 24 1.05 1.54 3.10
C GLY A 24 0.01 1.18 2.06
N THR A 25 -1.18 1.73 2.26
CA THR A 25 -2.29 1.63 1.33
C THR A 25 -2.66 3.03 0.89
N LEU A 26 -2.82 3.23 -0.40
CA LEU A 26 -3.37 4.44 -0.99
C LEU A 26 -4.75 4.11 -1.57
N LEU A 27 -5.77 4.86 -1.17
CA LEU A 27 -7.13 4.74 -1.71
C LEU A 27 -7.16 5.45 -3.06
N VAL A 28 -7.12 4.68 -4.15
CA VAL A 28 -7.13 5.22 -5.52
C VAL A 28 -8.53 5.26 -6.09
N SER A 29 -9.25 4.13 -6.04
CA SER A 29 -10.60 3.93 -6.59
C SER A 29 -11.34 2.82 -5.81
N ALA A 30 -11.15 2.79 -4.49
CA ALA A 30 -11.73 1.77 -3.63
C ALA A 30 -13.24 1.98 -3.40
N ASN A 31 -13.98 0.91 -3.10
CA ASN A 31 -15.36 1.01 -2.63
C ASN A 31 -15.39 1.50 -1.18
N LEU A 32 -15.53 2.81 -0.99
CA LEU A 32 -15.48 3.43 0.33
C LEU A 32 -16.74 3.21 1.15
N SER A 33 -17.88 2.87 0.53
CA SER A 33 -19.09 2.48 1.25
C SER A 33 -18.86 1.16 2.01
N SER A 34 -18.39 0.12 1.33
CA SER A 34 -18.08 -1.16 1.97
C SER A 34 -16.99 -1.02 3.03
N LEU A 35 -15.97 -0.19 2.77
CA LEU A 35 -14.91 0.09 3.76
C LEU A 35 -15.48 0.65 5.08
N ARG A 36 -16.43 1.59 4.99
CA ARG A 36 -17.11 2.20 6.14
C ARG A 36 -18.05 1.24 6.86
N GLU A 37 -18.67 0.31 6.13
CA GLU A 37 -19.54 -0.72 6.70
C GLU A 37 -18.75 -1.74 7.54
N VAL A 38 -17.54 -2.10 7.08
CA VAL A 38 -16.76 -3.17 7.72
C VAL A 38 -15.77 -2.68 8.78
N LEU A 39 -15.40 -1.40 8.79
CA LEU A 39 -14.38 -0.86 9.68
C LEU A 39 -14.79 0.47 10.30
N TYR A 40 -14.42 0.68 11.56
CA TYR A 40 -14.52 2.00 12.18
C TYR A 40 -13.55 2.99 11.51
N CYS A 41 -14.11 4.00 10.83
CA CYS A 41 -13.34 5.06 10.20
C CYS A 41 -13.12 6.22 11.18
N LYS A 42 -11.95 6.25 11.85
CA LYS A 42 -11.54 7.37 12.71
C LYS A 42 -11.52 8.73 11.99
N TYR A 43 -11.27 8.71 10.68
CA TYR A 43 -11.22 9.88 9.82
C TYR A 43 -12.07 9.63 8.58
N GLU A 44 -12.63 10.70 8.02
CA GLU A 44 -13.23 10.62 6.69
C GLU A 44 -12.17 10.27 5.65
N VAL A 45 -12.55 9.42 4.72
CA VAL A 45 -11.69 8.88 3.66
C VAL A 45 -12.21 9.27 2.29
N ALA A 46 -11.29 9.46 1.36
CA ALA A 46 -11.59 9.72 -0.04
C ALA A 46 -10.63 8.96 -0.95
N ASN A 47 -11.08 8.66 -2.15
CA ASN A 47 -10.22 8.13 -3.19
C ASN A 47 -9.44 9.28 -3.84
N LEU A 48 -8.23 8.97 -4.30
CA LEU A 48 -7.42 9.93 -5.04
C LEU A 48 -8.13 10.38 -6.33
N LEU A 49 -8.79 9.48 -7.05
CA LEU A 49 -9.48 9.83 -8.30
C LEU A 49 -10.67 10.78 -8.07
N ASP A 50 -11.36 10.68 -6.93
CA ASP A 50 -12.45 11.61 -6.58
C ASP A 50 -11.94 13.06 -6.44
N LEU A 51 -10.65 13.23 -6.11
CA LEU A 51 -10.01 14.53 -5.89
C LEU A 51 -9.30 15.08 -7.13
N LEU A 52 -8.87 14.20 -8.05
CA LEU A 52 -8.19 14.58 -9.28
C LEU A 52 -9.16 14.90 -10.43
N GLY A 53 -10.42 14.46 -10.34
CA GLY A 53 -11.40 14.60 -11.41
C GLY A 53 -11.25 13.53 -12.50
N SER A 54 -12.01 13.65 -13.59
CA SER A 54 -12.25 12.61 -14.60
C SER A 54 -11.10 12.35 -15.60
N GLY A 55 -9.83 12.48 -15.19
CA GLY A 55 -8.69 12.46 -16.12
C GLY A 55 -7.50 11.58 -15.76
N ALA A 56 -7.49 10.90 -14.60
CA ALA A 56 -6.33 10.10 -14.19
C ALA A 56 -6.55 8.60 -14.47
N GLU A 57 -5.70 8.02 -15.30
CA GLU A 57 -5.63 6.57 -15.51
C GLU A 57 -4.78 5.89 -14.44
N LEU A 58 -5.23 4.71 -13.96
CA LEU A 58 -4.55 3.97 -12.90
C LEU A 58 -3.10 3.61 -13.26
N GLY A 59 -2.85 3.19 -14.51
CA GLY A 59 -1.49 2.84 -14.96
C GLY A 59 -0.53 4.03 -14.95
N GLU A 60 -1.02 5.22 -15.30
CA GLU A 60 -0.21 6.44 -15.23
C GLU A 60 0.12 6.81 -13.77
N LEU A 61 -0.82 6.59 -12.85
CA LEU A 61 -0.63 6.83 -11.43
C LEU A 61 0.45 5.90 -10.84
N GLU A 62 0.44 4.62 -11.19
CA GLU A 62 1.44 3.66 -10.71
C GLU A 62 2.86 4.07 -11.13
N ALA A 63 3.05 4.37 -12.42
CA ALA A 63 4.34 4.82 -12.95
C ALA A 63 4.81 6.14 -12.30
N ARG A 64 3.89 7.10 -12.11
CA ARG A 64 4.19 8.38 -11.45
C ARG A 64 4.54 8.21 -9.98
N LEU A 65 3.85 7.33 -9.25
CA LEU A 65 4.14 7.00 -7.85
C LEU A 65 5.53 6.37 -7.72
N ALA A 66 5.81 5.36 -8.54
CA ALA A 66 7.09 4.66 -8.55
C ALA A 66 8.25 5.65 -8.81
N SER A 67 8.13 6.46 -9.87
CA SER A 67 9.13 7.49 -10.22
C SER A 67 9.32 8.53 -9.11
N SER A 68 8.23 8.97 -8.47
CA SER A 68 8.28 9.94 -7.38
C SER A 68 8.98 9.38 -6.14
N LEU A 69 8.73 8.11 -5.81
CA LEU A 69 9.40 7.42 -4.71
C LEU A 69 10.89 7.23 -4.99
N ALA A 70 11.26 6.74 -6.17
CA ALA A 70 12.67 6.62 -6.58
C ALA A 70 13.42 7.95 -6.42
N ARG A 71 12.82 9.04 -6.92
CA ARG A 71 13.36 10.39 -6.75
C ARG A 71 13.49 10.80 -5.29
N ALA A 72 12.47 10.55 -4.47
CA ALA A 72 12.48 10.90 -3.05
C ALA A 72 13.56 10.15 -2.26
N PHE A 73 13.84 8.90 -2.63
CA PHE A 73 14.90 8.09 -2.02
C PHE A 73 16.28 8.29 -2.66
N GLY A 74 16.37 9.05 -3.77
CA GLY A 74 17.63 9.24 -4.50
C GLY A 74 18.15 7.94 -5.14
N VAL A 75 17.24 7.06 -5.57
CA VAL A 75 17.57 5.75 -6.16
C VAL A 75 17.03 5.63 -7.58
N GLU A 76 17.61 4.73 -8.35
CA GLU A 76 17.05 4.33 -9.64
C GLU A 76 16.12 3.12 -9.47
N LEU A 77 15.02 3.14 -10.22
CA LEU A 77 14.05 2.05 -10.26
C LEU A 77 14.56 1.01 -11.27
N VAL A 78 14.89 -0.18 -10.77
CA VAL A 78 15.31 -1.30 -11.61
C VAL A 78 14.17 -2.31 -11.65
N GLU A 79 13.74 -2.66 -12.85
CA GLU A 79 12.75 -3.73 -13.01
C GLU A 79 13.35 -5.06 -12.55
N GLY A 80 12.60 -5.79 -11.74
CA GLY A 80 13.05 -7.04 -11.16
C GLY A 80 11.89 -7.83 -10.58
N GLY A 81 12.12 -9.14 -10.42
CA GLY A 81 11.18 -10.05 -9.78
C GLY A 81 11.72 -10.57 -8.44
N PRO A 82 10.86 -11.14 -7.60
CA PRO A 82 11.29 -11.81 -6.39
C PRO A 82 12.20 -13.01 -6.71
N ARG A 83 13.24 -13.20 -5.91
CA ARG A 83 14.17 -14.33 -6.01
C ARG A 83 13.49 -15.61 -5.52
N LEU A 84 13.98 -16.77 -5.97
CA LEU A 84 13.44 -18.08 -5.54
C LEU A 84 13.44 -18.25 -4.01
N ILE A 85 14.45 -17.73 -3.32
CA ILE A 85 14.53 -17.77 -1.86
C ILE A 85 13.44 -16.91 -1.20
N GLU A 86 13.11 -15.76 -1.77
CA GLU A 86 12.06 -14.85 -1.27
C GLU A 86 10.68 -15.47 -1.51
N LEU A 87 10.46 -16.10 -2.67
CA LEU A 87 9.25 -16.85 -2.97
C LEU A 87 9.07 -18.05 -2.04
N SER A 88 10.14 -18.80 -1.79
CA SER A 88 10.13 -19.94 -0.87
C SER A 88 9.78 -19.49 0.55
N LEU A 89 10.42 -18.43 1.04
CA LEU A 89 10.13 -17.83 2.34
C LEU A 89 8.67 -17.37 2.44
N ALA A 90 8.16 -16.66 1.43
CA ALA A 90 6.77 -16.22 1.40
C ALA A 90 5.79 -17.40 1.45
N SER A 91 6.11 -18.52 0.79
CA SER A 91 5.29 -19.73 0.82
C SER A 91 5.25 -20.38 2.21
N VAL A 92 6.40 -20.50 2.88
CA VAL A 92 6.49 -21.05 4.25
C VAL A 92 5.69 -20.19 5.22
N LEU A 93 5.90 -18.87 5.21
CA LEU A 93 5.20 -17.93 6.09
C LEU A 93 3.69 -17.91 5.85
N LYS A 94 3.23 -18.14 4.60
CA LYS A 94 1.80 -18.24 4.29
C LYS A 94 1.12 -19.39 5.05
N GLY A 95 1.82 -20.51 5.25
CA GLY A 95 1.33 -21.62 6.07
C GLY A 95 1.18 -21.23 7.54
N GLU A 96 2.18 -20.54 8.08
CA GLU A 96 2.19 -20.09 9.48
C GLU A 96 1.11 -19.04 9.78
N VAL A 97 0.92 -18.06 8.88
CA VAL A 97 -0.10 -17.01 9.04
C VAL A 97 -1.52 -17.59 9.03
N ARG A 98 -1.80 -18.57 8.16
CA ARG A 98 -3.10 -19.25 8.12
C ARG A 98 -3.36 -20.01 9.42
N ALA A 99 -2.38 -20.79 9.88
CA ALA A 99 -2.50 -21.52 11.13
C ALA A 99 -2.66 -20.61 12.36
N TRP A 100 -2.12 -19.39 12.32
CA TRP A 100 -2.31 -18.40 13.39
C TRP A 100 -3.72 -17.78 13.37
N ALA A 101 -4.28 -17.50 12.20
CA ALA A 101 -5.64 -16.97 12.07
C ALA A 101 -6.70 -17.96 12.56
N GLU A 102 -6.48 -19.27 12.41
CA GLU A 102 -7.38 -20.33 12.90
C GLU A 102 -7.32 -20.56 14.42
N ARG A 103 -6.30 -20.00 15.10
CA ARG A 103 -6.12 -20.10 16.56
C ARG A 103 -6.72 -18.92 17.34
N LYS A 104 -7.29 -17.94 16.64
CA LYS A 104 -7.97 -16.77 17.20
C LYS A 104 -9.47 -16.86 16.97
#